data_AF-A0A671MAF2-F1
#
_entry.id   AF-A0A671MAF2-F1
#
_cell.length_a   1.000
_cell.length_b   1.000
_cell.length_c   1.000
_cell.angle_alpha   90.00
_cell.angle_beta   90.00
_cell.angle_gamma   90.00
#
_symmetry.space_group_name_H-M   'P 1'
#
loop_
_entity.id
_entity.type
_entity.pdbx_description
1 polymer ?
#
loop_
_entity_poly.entity_id
_entity_poly.type
_entity_poly.pdbx_seq_one_letter_code
_entity_poly.pdbx_strand_id
1 'polypeptide(L)'
;HRLRQSAEALIASKMLDKEYLPIGGLGDFNKACAELALGPDSEVLKSKRSITVQTISGTGSLRIGANFLSRFHTVARDVYLPKPSWGNHTPIFRDAGMQLKAYRYYDPATCGFDFTGALDDISKIPEHSVIMLHACAHNPTGVDPRPEQWKELSAVIKKRKLLVFFDMAYQGFASGDIDRDAWAVRYFIEQGHNVLLSQSFAKNMGLYGERVGGFTVVCADAEEAKRVESQLKILIRPIYSNPPMNGARIASTILSTPDLRSTWLEEVKGMADRIIEMREMLVTNLKKEGSTHNWQHVIDQIGMFCFTGLKPEQVESLTKEFSVYMTKDGRISVAGVTSGNVGYLAHAIHQVTK
;
A
#
# COMPACT_ATOMS: atom_id res chain seq x y z
N HIS A 1 19.95 -3.63 5.04
CA HIS A 1 20.72 -4.84 4.59
C HIS A 1 21.22 -5.60 5.79
N ARG A 2 21.88 -4.93 6.74
CA ARG A 2 22.36 -5.52 8.01
C ARG A 2 21.22 -6.14 8.84
N LEU A 3 20.09 -5.46 9.00
CA LEU A 3 18.91 -6.02 9.68
C LEU A 3 18.49 -7.41 9.17
N ARG A 4 18.38 -7.57 7.85
CA ARG A 4 17.96 -8.84 7.23
C ARG A 4 19.01 -9.94 7.46
N GLN A 5 20.29 -9.62 7.34
CA GLN A 5 21.37 -10.56 7.63
C GLN A 5 21.34 -11.03 9.08
N SER A 6 21.07 -10.13 10.03
CA SER A 6 20.91 -10.49 11.45
C SER A 6 19.71 -11.42 11.67
N ALA A 7 18.57 -11.13 11.02
CA ALA A 7 17.40 -12.01 11.08
C ALA A 7 17.68 -13.39 10.45
N GLU A 8 18.33 -13.43 9.30
CA GLU A 8 18.72 -14.66 8.61
C GLU A 8 19.70 -15.50 9.43
N ALA A 9 20.69 -14.88 10.08
CA ALA A 9 21.63 -15.56 10.98
C ALA A 9 20.90 -16.18 12.18
N LEU A 10 19.94 -15.46 12.77
CA LEU A 10 19.11 -15.98 13.86
C LEU A 10 18.18 -17.13 13.41
N ILE A 11 17.71 -17.11 12.17
CA ILE A 11 16.91 -18.20 11.61
C ILE A 11 17.81 -19.41 11.34
N ALA A 12 18.99 -19.20 10.79
CA ALA A 12 19.96 -20.26 10.47
C ALA A 12 20.44 -20.98 11.74
N SER A 13 20.68 -20.24 12.84
CA SER A 13 21.13 -20.83 14.12
C SER A 13 20.09 -21.77 14.75
N LYS A 14 18.81 -21.63 14.40
CA LYS A 14 17.72 -22.52 14.84
C LYS A 14 17.67 -23.85 14.08
N MET A 15 18.42 -24.00 12.99
CA MET A 15 18.46 -25.22 12.15
C MET A 15 17.07 -25.75 11.78
N LEU A 16 16.15 -24.84 11.44
CA LEU A 16 14.77 -25.19 11.11
C LEU A 16 14.70 -26.00 9.81
N ASP A 17 13.76 -26.93 9.75
CA ASP A 17 13.42 -27.66 8.53
C ASP A 17 12.88 -26.76 7.41
N LYS A 18 12.59 -27.37 6.26
CA LYS A 18 11.94 -26.73 5.10
C LYS A 18 10.63 -27.43 4.74
N GLU A 19 9.93 -27.96 5.75
CA GLU A 19 8.64 -28.61 5.55
C GLU A 19 7.57 -27.61 5.08
N TYR A 20 6.51 -28.13 4.46
CA TYR A 20 5.40 -27.29 4.03
C TYR A 20 4.79 -26.53 5.21
N LEU A 21 4.51 -25.24 4.97
CA LEU A 21 3.69 -24.47 5.90
C LEU A 21 2.22 -24.92 5.82
N PRO A 22 1.42 -24.63 6.87
CA PRO A 22 -0.03 -24.67 6.75
C PRO A 22 -0.52 -23.80 5.58
N ILE A 23 -1.69 -24.13 5.01
CA ILE A 23 -2.28 -23.38 3.88
C ILE A 23 -2.42 -21.89 4.19
N GLY A 24 -2.81 -21.57 5.44
CA GLY A 24 -2.93 -20.19 5.92
C GLY A 24 -1.59 -19.49 6.18
N GLY A 25 -0.46 -20.20 6.09
CA GLY A 25 0.89 -19.69 6.32
C GLY A 25 1.44 -19.93 7.71
N LEU A 26 2.54 -19.23 7.99
CA LEU A 26 3.24 -19.27 9.27
C LEU A 26 2.44 -18.49 10.32
N GLY A 27 1.99 -19.18 11.38
CA GLY A 27 1.12 -18.59 12.41
C GLY A 27 1.69 -17.34 13.09
N ASP A 28 2.97 -17.38 13.47
CA ASP A 28 3.66 -16.25 14.09
C ASP A 28 3.72 -15.03 13.16
N PHE A 29 3.98 -15.25 11.87
CA PHE A 29 3.95 -14.19 10.87
C PHE A 29 2.54 -13.60 10.73
N ASN A 30 1.50 -14.44 10.64
CA ASN A 30 0.13 -13.95 10.50
C ASN A 30 -0.29 -13.08 11.68
N LYS A 31 0.04 -13.50 12.91
CA LYS A 31 -0.19 -12.71 14.12
C LYS A 31 0.54 -11.37 14.07
N ALA A 32 1.85 -11.38 13.79
CA ALA A 32 2.66 -10.16 13.72
C ALA A 32 2.23 -9.23 12.58
N CYS A 33 1.79 -9.77 11.45
CA CYS A 33 1.25 -9.02 10.32
C CYS A 33 -0.04 -8.28 10.70
N ALA A 34 -0.97 -8.97 11.36
CA ALA A 34 -2.22 -8.40 11.84
C ALA A 34 -1.96 -7.32 12.91
N GLU A 35 -1.09 -7.62 13.87
CA GLU A 35 -0.72 -6.70 14.95
C GLU A 35 -0.09 -5.40 14.43
N LEU A 36 0.79 -5.50 13.43
CA LEU A 36 1.40 -4.33 12.79
C LEU A 36 0.33 -3.42 12.15
N ALA A 37 -0.65 -3.98 11.43
CA ALA A 37 -1.69 -3.20 10.79
C ALA A 37 -2.69 -2.59 11.79
N LEU A 38 -3.22 -3.42 12.67
CA LEU A 38 -4.36 -3.08 13.51
C LEU A 38 -3.95 -2.39 14.82
N GLY A 39 -2.69 -2.53 15.22
CA GLY A 39 -2.17 -2.09 16.50
C GLY A 39 -2.37 -3.16 17.59
N PRO A 40 -1.43 -3.30 18.55
CA PRO A 40 -1.45 -4.35 19.56
C PRO A 40 -2.69 -4.29 20.47
N ASP A 41 -3.24 -3.10 20.66
CA ASP A 41 -4.41 -2.86 21.51
C ASP A 41 -5.76 -2.96 20.81
N SER A 42 -5.77 -3.28 19.52
CA SER A 42 -6.98 -3.34 18.70
C SER A 42 -8.05 -4.25 19.31
N GLU A 43 -9.28 -3.73 19.40
CA GLU A 43 -10.46 -4.51 19.81
C GLU A 43 -10.65 -5.73 18.91
N VAL A 44 -10.45 -5.57 17.59
CA VAL A 44 -10.59 -6.65 16.60
C VAL A 44 -9.72 -7.86 16.92
N LEU A 45 -8.48 -7.60 17.35
CA LEU A 45 -7.53 -8.65 17.73
C LEU A 45 -7.96 -9.30 19.06
N LYS A 46 -8.35 -8.49 20.05
CA LYS A 46 -8.79 -8.94 21.38
C LYS A 46 -10.04 -9.81 21.30
N SER A 47 -11.03 -9.43 20.48
CA SER A 47 -12.26 -10.20 20.25
C SER A 47 -12.11 -11.32 19.22
N LYS A 48 -10.93 -11.48 18.62
CA LYS A 48 -10.60 -12.54 17.64
C LYS A 48 -11.52 -12.54 16.42
N ARG A 49 -12.05 -11.37 16.04
CA ARG A 49 -12.94 -11.21 14.89
C ARG A 49 -12.19 -10.83 13.60
N SER A 50 -10.87 -10.93 13.56
CA SER A 50 -10.10 -10.89 12.31
C SER A 50 -9.41 -12.22 12.03
N ILE A 51 -9.33 -12.57 10.74
CA ILE A 51 -8.45 -13.62 10.25
C ILE A 51 -7.41 -13.05 9.30
N THR A 52 -6.14 -13.43 9.49
CA THR A 52 -5.04 -13.10 8.59
C THR A 52 -4.44 -14.38 8.03
N VAL A 53 -4.30 -14.45 6.71
CA VAL A 53 -3.58 -15.52 6.01
C VAL A 53 -2.37 -14.94 5.28
N GLN A 54 -1.25 -15.66 5.31
CA GLN A 54 -0.05 -15.31 4.57
C GLN A 54 -0.32 -15.48 3.06
N THR A 55 0.20 -14.53 2.28
CA THR A 55 0.04 -14.52 0.82
C THR A 55 1.35 -14.14 0.13
N ILE A 56 1.38 -14.29 -1.19
CA ILE A 56 2.53 -13.96 -2.05
C ILE A 56 2.62 -12.45 -2.22
N SER A 57 3.03 -11.76 -1.15
CA SER A 57 3.09 -10.30 -1.06
C SER A 57 1.72 -9.61 -1.28
N GLY A 58 1.72 -8.29 -1.45
CA GLY A 58 0.49 -7.51 -1.65
C GLY A 58 -0.28 -7.92 -2.90
N THR A 59 0.40 -8.22 -4.01
CA THR A 59 -0.26 -8.70 -5.23
C THR A 59 -1.02 -10.02 -5.00
N GLY A 60 -0.39 -10.98 -4.30
CA GLY A 60 -1.02 -12.23 -3.94
C GLY A 60 -2.20 -12.00 -3.00
N SER A 61 -2.04 -11.13 -2.01
CA SER A 61 -3.09 -10.72 -1.09
C SER A 61 -4.32 -10.15 -1.79
N LEU A 62 -4.12 -9.17 -2.68
CA LEU A 62 -5.17 -8.57 -3.49
C LEU A 62 -5.87 -9.61 -4.37
N ARG A 63 -5.12 -10.53 -5.00
CA ARG A 63 -5.73 -11.58 -5.84
C ARG A 63 -6.55 -12.57 -5.03
N ILE A 64 -6.09 -12.99 -3.86
CA ILE A 64 -6.87 -13.84 -2.95
C ILE A 64 -8.14 -13.10 -2.51
N GLY A 65 -8.02 -11.84 -2.09
CA GLY A 65 -9.17 -11.02 -1.72
C GLY A 65 -10.17 -10.81 -2.85
N ALA A 66 -9.70 -10.57 -4.08
CA ALA A 66 -10.55 -10.44 -5.26
C ALA A 66 -11.29 -11.74 -5.60
N ASN A 67 -10.60 -12.88 -5.54
CA ASN A 67 -11.23 -14.20 -5.74
C ASN A 67 -12.23 -14.53 -4.61
N PHE A 68 -11.93 -14.13 -3.37
CA PHE A 68 -12.82 -14.28 -2.22
C PHE A 68 -14.11 -13.46 -2.41
N LEU A 69 -13.98 -12.18 -2.79
CA LEU A 69 -15.11 -11.31 -3.14
C LEU A 69 -15.94 -11.92 -4.28
N SER A 70 -15.30 -12.37 -5.36
CA SER A 70 -15.99 -12.99 -6.49
C SER A 70 -16.81 -14.23 -6.08
N ARG A 71 -16.29 -15.04 -5.15
CA ARG A 71 -16.98 -16.24 -4.67
C ARG A 71 -18.10 -15.95 -3.67
N PHE A 72 -17.89 -15.03 -2.73
CA PHE A 72 -18.77 -14.90 -1.55
C PHE A 72 -19.51 -13.56 -1.45
N HIS A 73 -18.98 -12.48 -2.04
CA HIS A 73 -19.67 -11.19 -2.10
C HIS A 73 -20.58 -11.12 -3.33
N THR A 74 -21.70 -11.84 -3.27
CA THR A 74 -22.62 -11.99 -4.41
C THR A 74 -23.62 -10.84 -4.57
N VAL A 75 -23.77 -9.99 -3.54
CA VAL A 75 -24.71 -8.86 -3.53
C VAL A 75 -24.30 -7.72 -4.45
N ALA A 76 -23.01 -7.60 -4.78
CA ALA A 76 -22.49 -6.62 -5.72
C ALA A 76 -21.23 -7.15 -6.41
N ARG A 77 -21.05 -6.82 -7.69
CA ARG A 77 -19.85 -7.18 -8.47
C ARG A 77 -18.93 -6.00 -8.77
N ASP A 78 -19.39 -4.78 -8.52
CA ASP A 78 -18.64 -3.57 -8.79
C ASP A 78 -17.56 -3.33 -7.72
N VAL A 79 -16.33 -3.11 -8.19
CA VAL A 79 -15.18 -2.63 -7.43
C VAL A 79 -14.81 -1.25 -7.95
N TYR A 80 -14.87 -0.26 -7.06
CA TYR A 80 -14.54 1.13 -7.35
C TYR A 80 -13.07 1.41 -7.04
N LEU A 81 -12.29 1.73 -8.07
CA LEU A 81 -10.88 2.11 -7.96
C LEU A 81 -10.72 3.65 -8.03
N PRO A 82 -9.72 4.24 -7.34
CA PRO A 82 -9.42 5.65 -7.52
C PRO A 82 -8.94 5.94 -8.95
N LYS A 83 -9.16 7.18 -9.41
CA LYS A 83 -8.64 7.68 -10.69
C LYS A 83 -7.45 8.62 -10.48
N PRO A 84 -6.23 8.26 -10.93
CA PRO A 84 -5.79 6.92 -11.33
C PRO A 84 -5.57 6.01 -10.10
N SER A 85 -5.16 4.77 -10.35
CA SER A 85 -4.70 3.81 -9.32
C SER A 85 -3.52 3.01 -9.88
N TRP A 86 -2.91 2.14 -9.06
CA TRP A 86 -1.85 1.25 -9.53
C TRP A 86 -2.38 0.36 -10.66
N GLY A 87 -1.71 0.39 -11.81
CA GLY A 87 -2.22 -0.24 -13.04
C GLY A 87 -2.59 -1.72 -12.89
N ASN A 88 -1.95 -2.44 -11.95
CA ASN A 88 -2.21 -3.85 -11.73
C ASN A 88 -3.51 -4.14 -10.95
N HIS A 89 -4.13 -3.15 -10.29
CA HIS A 89 -5.45 -3.34 -9.69
C HIS A 89 -6.49 -3.77 -10.74
N THR A 90 -6.44 -3.15 -11.92
CA THR A 90 -7.36 -3.47 -13.03
C THR A 90 -7.34 -4.96 -13.40
N PRO A 91 -6.23 -5.55 -13.84
CA PRO A 91 -6.20 -6.99 -14.16
C PRO A 91 -6.45 -7.88 -12.94
N ILE A 92 -6.01 -7.51 -11.73
CA ILE A 92 -6.26 -8.33 -10.52
C ILE A 92 -7.76 -8.57 -10.31
N PHE A 93 -8.56 -7.49 -10.32
CA PHE A 93 -10.00 -7.59 -10.06
C PHE A 93 -10.78 -8.10 -11.28
N ARG A 94 -10.44 -7.63 -12.49
CA ARG A 94 -11.06 -8.11 -13.74
C ARG A 94 -10.88 -9.61 -13.92
N ASP A 95 -9.66 -10.12 -13.73
CA ASP A 95 -9.34 -11.53 -13.93
C ASP A 95 -9.82 -12.42 -12.75
N ALA A 96 -10.38 -11.80 -11.69
CA ALA A 96 -11.18 -12.46 -10.66
C ALA A 96 -12.69 -12.45 -10.98
N GLY A 97 -13.12 -11.84 -12.09
CA GLY A 97 -14.52 -11.73 -12.50
C GLY A 97 -15.28 -10.54 -11.90
N MET A 98 -14.59 -9.60 -11.26
CA MET A 98 -15.20 -8.39 -10.72
C MET A 98 -15.38 -7.33 -11.81
N GLN A 99 -16.37 -6.46 -11.64
CA GLN A 99 -16.66 -5.35 -12.55
C GLN A 99 -15.95 -4.09 -12.06
N LEU A 100 -15.24 -3.40 -12.93
CA LEU A 100 -14.45 -2.24 -12.54
C LEU A 100 -15.24 -0.95 -12.79
N LYS A 101 -15.39 -0.18 -11.71
CA LYS A 101 -15.85 1.20 -11.71
C LYS A 101 -14.77 2.06 -11.10
N ALA A 102 -14.99 3.36 -11.09
CA ALA A 102 -13.97 4.27 -10.59
C ALA A 102 -14.56 5.57 -10.06
N TYR A 103 -13.89 6.16 -9.08
CA TYR A 103 -14.25 7.44 -8.46
C TYR A 103 -13.11 8.45 -8.64
N ARG A 104 -13.45 9.73 -8.70
CA ARG A 104 -12.48 10.84 -8.75
C ARG A 104 -11.56 10.79 -7.53
N TYR A 105 -10.27 11.08 -7.75
CA TYR A 105 -9.26 11.03 -6.71
C TYR A 105 -8.18 12.07 -6.95
N TYR A 106 -7.48 12.03 -8.08
CA TYR A 106 -6.44 12.99 -8.40
C TYR A 106 -7.00 14.14 -9.25
N ASP A 107 -6.67 15.38 -8.87
CA ASP A 107 -6.97 16.57 -9.66
C ASP A 107 -5.71 17.00 -10.46
N PRO A 108 -5.71 16.85 -11.80
CA PRO A 108 -4.59 17.26 -12.63
C PRO A 108 -4.32 18.77 -12.62
N ALA A 109 -5.32 19.61 -12.28
CA ALA A 109 -5.14 21.06 -12.27
C ALA A 109 -4.34 21.53 -11.04
N THR A 110 -4.49 20.84 -9.91
CA THR A 110 -3.81 21.18 -8.64
C THR A 110 -2.70 20.20 -8.28
N CYS A 111 -2.55 19.09 -9.02
CA CYS A 111 -1.72 17.95 -8.67
C CYS A 111 -2.01 17.37 -7.27
N GLY A 112 -3.22 17.60 -6.76
CA GLY A 112 -3.67 17.27 -5.41
C GLY A 112 -4.85 16.29 -5.38
N PHE A 113 -5.48 16.17 -4.21
CA PHE A 113 -6.63 15.29 -3.99
C PHE A 113 -7.93 16.03 -4.36
N ASP A 114 -8.66 15.52 -5.34
CA ASP A 114 -10.01 15.98 -5.69
C ASP A 114 -11.02 15.52 -4.63
N PHE A 115 -10.97 16.17 -3.46
CA PHE A 115 -11.78 15.78 -2.31
C PHE A 115 -13.29 15.94 -2.58
N THR A 116 -13.67 17.04 -3.24
CA THR A 116 -15.08 17.31 -3.55
C THR A 116 -15.61 16.31 -4.57
N GLY A 117 -14.86 16.03 -5.63
CA GLY A 117 -15.24 15.04 -6.62
C GLY A 117 -15.27 13.62 -6.06
N ALA A 118 -14.31 13.28 -5.18
CA ALA A 118 -14.29 11.99 -4.49
C ALA A 118 -15.54 11.80 -3.63
N LEU A 119 -15.90 12.78 -2.79
CA LEU A 119 -17.10 12.68 -1.95
C LEU A 119 -18.39 12.59 -2.78
N ASP A 120 -18.50 13.41 -3.83
CA ASP A 120 -19.66 13.39 -4.72
C ASP A 120 -19.83 12.02 -5.40
N ASP A 121 -18.76 11.45 -5.94
CA ASP A 121 -18.79 10.12 -6.56
C ASP A 121 -19.10 9.02 -5.54
N ILE A 122 -18.41 9.01 -4.40
CA ILE A 122 -18.59 7.98 -3.36
C ILE A 122 -20.01 7.99 -2.80
N SER A 123 -20.61 9.17 -2.64
CA SER A 123 -22.00 9.30 -2.16
C SER A 123 -23.03 8.66 -3.10
N LYS A 124 -22.68 8.49 -4.38
CA LYS A 124 -23.54 7.92 -5.43
C LYS A 124 -23.25 6.45 -5.71
N ILE A 125 -22.22 5.87 -5.09
CA ILE A 125 -21.91 4.45 -5.25
C ILE A 125 -23.12 3.62 -4.76
N PRO A 126 -23.57 2.60 -5.52
CA PRO A 126 -24.63 1.69 -5.09
C PRO A 126 -24.25 0.99 -3.77
N GLU A 127 -25.21 0.84 -2.86
CA GLU A 127 -24.95 0.19 -1.57
C GLU A 127 -24.38 -1.21 -1.76
N HIS A 128 -23.55 -1.65 -0.80
CA HIS A 128 -22.85 -2.93 -0.84
C HIS A 128 -21.82 -3.13 -1.95
N SER A 129 -21.56 -2.13 -2.82
CA SER A 129 -20.41 -2.18 -3.73
C SER A 129 -19.09 -2.22 -2.95
N VAL A 130 -18.03 -2.69 -3.60
CA VAL A 130 -16.67 -2.68 -3.03
C VAL A 130 -15.98 -1.37 -3.41
N ILE A 131 -15.38 -0.70 -2.44
CA ILE A 131 -14.50 0.44 -2.68
C ILE A 131 -13.07 0.08 -2.29
N MET A 132 -12.13 0.26 -3.22
CA MET A 132 -10.72 0.01 -2.94
C MET A 132 -10.03 1.31 -2.53
N LEU A 133 -9.32 1.28 -1.42
CA LEU A 133 -8.61 2.45 -0.87
C LEU A 133 -7.13 2.12 -0.71
N HIS A 134 -6.25 3.06 -1.06
CA HIS A 134 -4.85 2.96 -0.66
C HIS A 134 -4.75 3.50 0.76
N ALA A 135 -4.15 2.75 1.68
CA ALA A 135 -4.07 3.16 3.09
C ALA A 135 -3.23 4.43 3.28
N CYS A 136 -2.11 4.53 2.54
CA CYS A 136 -1.20 5.66 2.48
C CYS A 136 -0.28 5.51 1.25
N ALA A 137 0.47 6.56 0.92
CA ALA A 137 1.37 6.67 -0.23
C ALA A 137 0.71 6.17 -1.52
N HIS A 138 -0.38 6.81 -1.93
CA HIS A 138 -1.15 6.44 -3.11
C HIS A 138 -0.24 6.22 -4.32
N ASN A 139 -0.43 5.08 -5.00
CA ASN A 139 0.32 4.73 -6.20
C ASN A 139 -0.66 4.86 -7.37
N PRO A 140 -0.40 5.74 -8.35
CA PRO A 140 0.92 6.29 -8.69
C PRO A 140 1.22 7.73 -8.24
N THR A 141 0.27 8.44 -7.64
CA THR A 141 0.35 9.91 -7.56
C THR A 141 1.13 10.45 -6.36
N GLY A 142 1.24 9.68 -5.27
CA GLY A 142 1.72 10.16 -3.97
C GLY A 142 0.73 11.07 -3.23
N VAL A 143 -0.45 11.32 -3.78
CA VAL A 143 -1.46 12.18 -3.15
C VAL A 143 -2.30 11.37 -2.19
N ASP A 144 -2.36 11.75 -0.92
CA ASP A 144 -3.17 11.10 0.12
C ASP A 144 -4.19 12.08 0.74
N PRO A 145 -5.38 11.60 1.15
CA PRO A 145 -6.30 12.39 1.95
C PRO A 145 -5.70 12.74 3.31
N ARG A 146 -6.00 13.94 3.82
CA ARG A 146 -5.65 14.35 5.17
C ARG A 146 -6.57 13.69 6.20
N PRO A 147 -6.19 13.62 7.50
CA PRO A 147 -6.99 12.94 8.51
C PRO A 147 -8.45 13.40 8.57
N GLU A 148 -8.73 14.69 8.45
CA GLU A 148 -10.10 15.23 8.41
C GLU A 148 -10.89 14.78 7.18
N GLN A 149 -10.24 14.67 6.01
CA GLN A 149 -10.86 14.17 4.79
C GLN A 149 -11.17 12.67 4.90
N TRP A 150 -10.26 11.89 5.50
CA TRP A 150 -10.50 10.48 5.80
C TRP A 150 -11.71 10.26 6.71
N LYS A 151 -11.95 11.17 7.68
CA LYS A 151 -13.15 11.10 8.53
C LYS A 151 -14.44 11.24 7.73
N GLU A 152 -14.48 12.21 6.82
CA GLU A 152 -15.63 12.44 5.94
C GLU A 152 -15.85 11.28 4.96
N LEU A 153 -14.76 10.77 4.37
CA LEU A 153 -14.81 9.58 3.50
C LEU A 153 -15.39 8.38 4.27
N SER A 154 -14.89 8.09 5.47
CA SER A 154 -15.39 7.01 6.33
C SER A 154 -16.89 7.14 6.61
N ALA A 155 -17.35 8.36 6.92
CA ALA A 155 -18.76 8.62 7.21
C ALA A 155 -19.67 8.35 5.99
N VAL A 156 -19.29 8.84 4.80
CA VAL A 156 -20.06 8.60 3.56
C VAL A 156 -20.04 7.11 3.19
N ILE A 157 -18.87 6.47 3.24
CA ILE A 157 -18.71 5.03 2.94
C ILE A 157 -19.59 4.18 3.88
N LYS A 158 -19.62 4.52 5.17
CA LYS A 158 -20.47 3.84 6.16
C LYS A 158 -21.96 4.04 5.86
N LYS A 159 -22.37 5.27 5.55
CA LYS A 159 -23.76 5.62 5.16
C LYS A 159 -24.20 4.84 3.93
N ARG A 160 -23.31 4.64 2.96
CA ARG A 160 -23.55 3.86 1.74
C ARG A 160 -23.36 2.35 1.91
N LYS A 161 -22.99 1.87 3.11
CA LYS A 161 -22.75 0.45 3.41
C LYS A 161 -21.79 -0.23 2.41
N LEU A 162 -20.76 0.51 1.98
CA LEU A 162 -19.78 -0.04 1.04
C LEU A 162 -18.83 -0.98 1.78
N LEU A 163 -18.40 -2.05 1.09
CA LEU A 163 -17.35 -2.91 1.61
C LEU A 163 -15.98 -2.30 1.25
N VAL A 164 -15.17 -2.01 2.27
CA VAL A 164 -13.88 -1.37 2.08
C VAL A 164 -12.79 -2.42 1.90
N PHE A 165 -11.99 -2.28 0.84
CA PHE A 165 -10.77 -3.06 0.61
C PHE A 165 -9.55 -2.14 0.60
N PHE A 166 -8.78 -2.14 1.68
CA PHE A 166 -7.53 -1.42 1.76
C PHE A 166 -6.36 -2.17 1.10
N ASP A 167 -5.57 -1.47 0.28
CA ASP A 167 -4.21 -1.86 -0.09
C ASP A 167 -3.19 -1.04 0.71
N MET A 168 -2.42 -1.70 1.57
CA MET A 168 -1.45 -1.10 2.48
C MET A 168 -0.04 -1.65 2.22
N ALA A 169 0.57 -1.16 1.14
CA ALA A 169 1.88 -1.64 0.69
C ALA A 169 3.09 -0.85 1.24
N TYR A 170 2.85 0.28 1.93
CA TYR A 170 3.87 1.28 2.27
C TYR A 170 3.92 1.66 3.76
N GLN A 171 3.29 0.90 4.66
CA GLN A 171 3.28 1.22 6.09
C GLN A 171 4.69 1.37 6.67
N GLY A 172 4.97 2.53 7.27
CA GLY A 172 6.26 2.99 7.80
C GLY A 172 7.15 3.64 6.73
N PHE A 173 7.00 3.27 5.46
CA PHE A 173 7.80 3.82 4.35
C PHE A 173 7.24 5.14 3.82
N ALA A 174 5.98 5.46 4.12
CA ALA A 174 5.35 6.67 3.62
C ALA A 174 5.77 7.89 4.45
N SER A 175 5.59 7.84 5.78
CA SER A 175 5.93 8.95 6.69
C SER A 175 7.11 8.69 7.62
N GLY A 176 7.62 7.46 7.67
CA GLY A 176 8.60 7.03 8.68
C GLY A 176 7.95 6.55 9.98
N ASP A 177 6.62 6.60 10.08
CA ASP A 177 5.85 6.20 11.26
C ASP A 177 4.80 5.15 10.87
N ILE A 178 4.92 3.96 11.47
CA ILE A 178 4.06 2.81 11.15
C ILE A 178 2.61 3.00 11.61
N ASP A 179 2.37 3.80 12.64
CA ASP A 179 1.05 4.02 13.23
C ASP A 179 0.33 5.14 12.49
N ARG A 180 1.04 6.20 12.11
CA ARG A 180 0.53 7.25 11.21
C ARG A 180 0.11 6.67 9.87
N ASP A 181 0.93 5.79 9.28
CA ASP A 181 0.66 5.20 7.98
C ASP A 181 -0.50 4.19 8.01
N ALA A 182 -0.82 3.61 9.18
CA ALA A 182 -1.98 2.73 9.38
C ALA A 182 -3.23 3.45 9.88
N TRP A 183 -3.16 4.77 10.11
CA TRP A 183 -4.21 5.53 10.78
C TRP A 183 -5.56 5.42 10.08
N ALA A 184 -5.61 5.51 8.75
CA ALA A 184 -6.86 5.40 7.99
C ALA A 184 -7.53 4.04 8.17
N VAL A 185 -6.76 2.93 8.12
CA VAL A 185 -7.27 1.57 8.34
C VAL A 185 -7.87 1.44 9.75
N ARG A 186 -7.11 1.89 10.76
CA ARG A 186 -7.53 1.80 12.17
C ARG A 186 -8.75 2.66 12.45
N TYR A 187 -8.79 3.87 11.89
CA TYR A 187 -9.94 4.77 12.03
C TYR A 187 -11.21 4.17 11.40
N PHE A 188 -11.13 3.56 10.22
CA PHE A 188 -12.30 2.89 9.62
C PHE A 188 -12.81 1.76 10.53
N ILE A 189 -11.91 0.95 11.07
CA ILE A 189 -12.30 -0.12 12.01
C ILE A 189 -12.94 0.46 13.28
N GLU A 190 -12.37 1.52 13.85
CA GLU A 190 -12.92 2.23 15.02
C GLU A 190 -14.31 2.78 14.73
N GLN A 191 -14.55 3.29 13.52
CA GLN A 191 -15.86 3.73 13.07
C GLN A 191 -16.82 2.57 12.74
N GLY A 192 -16.45 1.32 13.04
CA GLY A 192 -17.32 0.15 12.92
C GLY A 192 -17.39 -0.43 11.51
N HIS A 193 -16.41 -0.14 10.65
CA HIS A 193 -16.29 -0.81 9.35
C HIS A 193 -15.67 -2.20 9.53
N ASN A 194 -16.25 -3.19 8.87
CA ASN A 194 -15.57 -4.45 8.58
C ASN A 194 -14.84 -4.29 7.24
N VAL A 195 -13.53 -4.49 7.25
CA VAL A 195 -12.65 -4.20 6.11
C VAL A 195 -11.93 -5.45 5.62
N LEU A 196 -11.60 -5.45 4.33
CA LEU A 196 -10.58 -6.32 3.75
C LEU A 196 -9.26 -5.54 3.69
N LEU A 197 -8.14 -6.19 3.97
CA LEU A 197 -6.85 -5.54 4.01
C LEU A 197 -5.78 -6.40 3.33
N SER A 198 -5.11 -5.80 2.35
CA SER A 198 -3.88 -6.33 1.74
C SER A 198 -2.66 -5.64 2.35
N GLN A 199 -1.69 -6.42 2.81
CA GLN A 199 -0.40 -5.95 3.30
C GLN A 199 0.76 -6.51 2.47
N SER A 200 1.78 -5.68 2.27
CA SER A 200 3.03 -6.06 1.59
C SER A 200 4.24 -5.65 2.41
N PHE A 201 5.18 -6.58 2.59
CA PHE A 201 6.47 -6.30 3.23
C PHE A 201 7.61 -6.04 2.23
N ALA A 202 7.28 -5.91 0.94
CA ALA A 202 8.28 -5.73 -0.11
C ALA A 202 9.09 -4.43 0.05
N LYS A 203 8.45 -3.33 0.48
CA LYS A 203 9.08 -2.00 0.55
C LYS A 203 9.59 -1.70 1.96
N ASN A 204 8.72 -1.80 2.96
CA ASN A 204 9.05 -1.43 4.33
C ASN A 204 10.12 -2.33 5.00
N MET A 205 10.32 -3.57 4.54
CA MET A 205 11.43 -4.45 4.97
C MET A 205 12.45 -4.73 3.86
N GLY A 206 12.22 -4.20 2.66
CA GLY A 206 13.04 -4.49 1.48
C GLY A 206 13.00 -5.96 1.04
N LEU A 207 11.93 -6.70 1.37
CA LEU A 207 11.75 -8.12 1.03
C LEU A 207 11.06 -8.30 -0.33
N TYR A 208 11.54 -7.57 -1.34
CA TYR A 208 10.92 -7.48 -2.66
C TYR A 208 10.74 -8.86 -3.31
N GLY A 209 11.84 -9.61 -3.46
CA GLY A 209 11.89 -10.92 -4.12
C GLY A 209 11.40 -12.09 -3.26
N GLU A 210 11.36 -11.93 -1.94
CA GLU A 210 10.91 -12.95 -0.98
C GLU A 210 9.37 -13.13 -0.96
N ARG A 211 8.65 -12.17 -1.55
CA ARG A 211 7.20 -12.20 -1.76
C ARG A 211 6.38 -12.47 -0.50
N VAL A 212 6.63 -11.73 0.57
CA VAL A 212 5.89 -11.83 1.84
C VAL A 212 4.81 -10.73 1.98
N GLY A 213 3.61 -11.14 2.39
CA GLY A 213 2.42 -10.30 2.58
C GLY A 213 1.31 -11.03 3.33
N GLY A 214 0.26 -10.31 3.68
CA GLY A 214 -0.89 -10.83 4.42
C GLY A 214 -2.21 -10.35 3.82
N PHE A 215 -3.22 -11.22 3.85
CA PHE A 215 -4.61 -10.86 3.59
C PHE A 215 -5.41 -10.98 4.87
N THR A 216 -5.99 -9.88 5.33
CA THR A 216 -6.76 -9.81 6.57
C THR A 216 -8.22 -9.50 6.26
N VAL A 217 -9.13 -10.24 6.88
CA VAL A 217 -10.57 -9.99 6.86
C VAL A 217 -11.04 -9.67 8.28
N VAL A 218 -11.59 -8.48 8.48
CA VAL A 218 -12.28 -8.12 9.73
C VAL A 218 -13.75 -8.55 9.59
N CYS A 219 -14.19 -9.40 10.48
CA CYS A 219 -15.51 -10.05 10.49
C CYS A 219 -16.40 -9.46 11.59
N ALA A 220 -17.68 -9.83 11.57
CA ALA A 220 -18.63 -9.46 12.62
C ALA A 220 -18.24 -10.00 14.00
N ASP A 221 -17.78 -11.26 14.06
CA ASP A 221 -17.38 -11.94 15.29
C ASP A 221 -16.34 -13.04 15.03
N ALA A 222 -15.91 -13.72 16.10
CA ALA A 222 -14.92 -14.79 16.03
C ALA A 222 -15.43 -16.07 15.33
N GLU A 223 -16.73 -16.35 15.35
CA GLU A 223 -17.30 -17.52 14.68
C GLU A 223 -17.36 -17.31 13.17
N GLU A 224 -17.70 -16.11 12.73
CA GLU A 224 -17.57 -15.70 11.33
C GLU A 224 -16.11 -15.75 10.88
N ALA A 225 -15.16 -15.25 11.68
CA ALA A 225 -13.74 -15.30 11.34
C ALA A 225 -13.25 -16.74 11.08
N LYS A 226 -13.66 -17.72 11.90
CA LYS A 226 -13.34 -19.14 11.68
C LYS A 226 -13.95 -19.69 10.39
N ARG A 227 -15.22 -19.34 10.09
CA ARG A 227 -15.88 -19.75 8.83
C ARG A 227 -15.16 -19.15 7.63
N VAL A 228 -14.82 -17.86 7.67
CA VAL A 228 -14.05 -17.17 6.62
C VAL A 228 -12.68 -17.82 6.45
N GLU A 229 -11.96 -18.12 7.53
CA GLU A 229 -10.66 -18.81 7.47
C GLU A 229 -10.75 -20.14 6.71
N SER A 230 -11.77 -20.95 7.00
CA SER A 230 -11.97 -22.24 6.33
C SER A 230 -12.11 -22.07 4.81
N GLN A 231 -12.86 -21.05 4.38
CA GLN A 231 -13.11 -20.77 2.97
C GLN A 231 -11.88 -20.18 2.28
N LEU A 232 -11.10 -19.34 2.98
CA LEU A 232 -9.81 -18.85 2.47
C LEU A 232 -8.84 -20.00 2.24
N LYS A 233 -8.73 -20.97 3.16
CA LYS A 233 -7.88 -22.15 2.98
C LYS A 233 -8.32 -22.98 1.77
N ILE A 234 -9.63 -23.23 1.60
CA ILE A 234 -10.18 -23.93 0.43
C ILE A 234 -9.90 -23.16 -0.86
N LEU A 235 -9.97 -21.82 -0.83
CA LEU A 235 -9.68 -20.97 -1.98
C LEU A 235 -8.19 -20.97 -2.36
N ILE A 236 -7.29 -20.90 -1.38
CA ILE A 236 -5.84 -20.79 -1.57
C ILE A 236 -5.24 -22.11 -2.06
N ARG A 237 -5.67 -23.25 -1.51
CA ARG A 237 -5.08 -24.56 -1.79
C ARG A 237 -4.96 -24.89 -3.30
N PRO A 238 -5.98 -24.69 -4.15
CA PRO A 238 -5.86 -24.95 -5.59
C PRO A 238 -5.11 -23.86 -6.37
N ILE A 239 -4.73 -22.74 -5.75
CA ILE A 239 -3.95 -21.67 -6.40
C ILE A 239 -2.46 -21.97 -6.27
N TYR A 240 -1.98 -22.22 -5.05
CA TYR A 240 -0.56 -22.48 -4.79
C TYR A 240 -0.28 -23.43 -3.62
N SER A 241 -1.28 -24.21 -3.16
CA SER A 241 -1.20 -25.12 -2.00
C SER A 241 -0.94 -24.42 -0.66
N ASN A 242 0.28 -23.92 -0.44
CA ASN A 242 0.71 -23.21 0.77
C ASN A 242 1.79 -22.15 0.41
N PRO A 243 1.93 -21.07 1.20
CA PRO A 243 2.76 -19.93 0.83
C PRO A 243 4.27 -20.15 1.11
N PRO A 244 5.18 -19.39 0.46
CA PRO A 244 6.62 -19.54 0.63
C PRO A 244 7.09 -19.12 2.03
N MET A 245 7.98 -19.90 2.65
CA MET A 245 8.29 -19.74 4.07
C MET A 245 9.38 -18.71 4.41
N ASN A 246 10.35 -18.46 3.53
CA ASN A 246 11.58 -17.75 3.88
C ASN A 246 11.32 -16.29 4.29
N GLY A 247 10.70 -15.51 3.40
CA GLY A 247 10.29 -14.13 3.71
C GLY A 247 9.40 -14.00 4.94
N ALA A 248 8.50 -14.96 5.18
CA ALA A 248 7.65 -14.96 6.37
C ALA A 248 8.43 -15.24 7.66
N ARG A 249 9.40 -16.15 7.64
CA ARG A 249 10.32 -16.38 8.77
C ARG A 249 11.14 -15.13 9.07
N ILE A 250 11.67 -14.45 8.04
CA ILE A 250 12.43 -13.19 8.20
C ILE A 250 11.55 -12.11 8.81
N ALA A 251 10.39 -11.82 8.19
CA ALA A 251 9.48 -10.78 8.67
C ALA A 251 8.97 -11.09 10.09
N SER A 252 8.57 -12.33 10.37
CA SER A 252 8.16 -12.74 11.72
C SER A 252 9.27 -12.53 12.73
N THR A 253 10.50 -12.96 12.41
CA THR A 253 11.66 -12.85 13.31
C THR A 253 11.99 -11.38 13.62
N ILE A 254 11.92 -10.50 12.62
CA ILE A 254 12.11 -9.06 12.81
C ILE A 254 11.02 -8.49 13.71
N LEU A 255 9.75 -8.81 13.44
CA LEU A 255 8.62 -8.22 14.17
C LEU A 255 8.49 -8.74 15.61
N SER A 256 8.92 -9.97 15.88
CA SER A 256 8.80 -10.62 17.19
C SER A 256 10.03 -10.49 18.09
N THR A 257 11.17 -10.04 17.54
CA THR A 257 12.41 -9.85 18.32
C THR A 257 12.56 -8.36 18.63
N PRO A 258 12.46 -7.92 19.90
CA PRO A 258 12.43 -6.49 20.25
C PRO A 258 13.57 -5.67 19.64
N ASP A 259 14.81 -6.15 19.73
CA ASP A 259 15.97 -5.44 19.20
C ASP A 259 15.91 -5.31 17.67
N LEU A 260 15.56 -6.38 16.97
CA LEU A 260 15.41 -6.36 15.50
C LEU A 260 14.23 -5.47 15.07
N ARG A 261 13.15 -5.46 15.84
CA ARG A 261 12.00 -4.58 15.60
C ARG A 261 12.40 -3.12 15.76
N SER A 262 13.17 -2.78 16.81
CA SER A 262 13.68 -1.42 17.03
C SER A 262 14.56 -0.98 15.86
N THR A 263 15.55 -1.79 15.49
CA THR A 263 16.41 -1.51 14.33
C THR A 263 15.61 -1.38 13.03
N TRP A 264 14.57 -2.18 12.85
CA TRP A 264 13.68 -2.06 11.68
C TRP A 264 12.94 -0.73 11.64
N LEU A 265 12.38 -0.28 12.77
CA LEU A 265 11.70 1.01 12.87
C LEU A 265 12.66 2.18 12.55
N GLU A 266 13.90 2.10 13.01
CA GLU A 266 14.95 3.07 12.67
C GLU A 266 15.31 3.03 11.18
N GLU A 267 15.56 1.84 10.61
CA GLU A 267 15.92 1.68 9.19
C GLU A 267 14.78 2.16 8.27
N VAL A 268 13.51 1.84 8.57
CA VAL A 268 12.37 2.26 7.75
C VAL A 268 12.13 3.76 7.83
N LYS A 269 12.30 4.36 9.02
CA LYS A 269 12.28 5.81 9.17
C LYS A 269 13.38 6.48 8.35
N GLY A 270 14.62 5.98 8.42
CA GLY A 270 15.72 6.52 7.61
C GLY A 270 15.46 6.43 6.10
N MET A 271 14.81 5.36 5.63
CA MET A 271 14.39 5.25 4.23
C MET A 271 13.33 6.30 3.84
N ALA A 272 12.34 6.55 4.71
CA ALA A 272 11.31 7.55 4.48
C ALA A 272 11.89 8.97 4.51
N ASP A 273 12.72 9.30 5.51
CA ASP A 273 13.38 10.60 5.66
C ASP A 273 14.21 10.94 4.41
N ARG A 274 14.95 9.96 3.86
CA ARG A 274 15.71 10.16 2.61
C ARG A 274 14.79 10.47 1.40
N ILE A 275 13.62 9.85 1.31
CA ILE A 275 12.66 10.13 0.23
C ILE A 275 12.11 11.56 0.37
N ILE A 276 11.79 11.98 1.58
CA ILE A 276 11.34 13.35 1.90
C ILE A 276 12.43 14.36 1.52
N GLU A 277 13.68 14.12 1.94
CA GLU A 277 14.82 14.96 1.60
C GLU A 277 15.00 15.11 0.07
N MET A 278 14.89 14.02 -0.70
CA MET A 278 15.02 14.11 -2.16
C MET A 278 13.91 14.94 -2.82
N ARG A 279 12.69 14.96 -2.26
CA ARG A 279 11.60 15.83 -2.74
C ARG A 279 11.92 17.29 -2.49
N GLU A 280 12.36 17.62 -1.27
CA GLU A 280 12.75 18.97 -0.89
C GLU A 280 13.93 19.48 -1.71
N MET A 281 14.95 18.63 -1.91
CA MET A 281 16.11 18.95 -2.75
C MET A 281 15.71 19.17 -4.21
N LEU A 282 14.81 18.35 -4.77
CA LEU A 282 14.36 18.52 -6.15
C LEU A 282 13.68 19.88 -6.34
N VAL A 283 12.72 20.23 -5.48
CA VAL A 283 12.04 21.54 -5.53
C VAL A 283 13.01 22.69 -5.32
N THR A 284 13.94 22.56 -4.38
CA THR A 284 14.96 23.58 -4.11
C THR A 284 15.86 23.81 -5.33
N ASN A 285 16.32 22.74 -5.99
CA ASN A 285 17.15 22.86 -7.18
C ASN A 285 16.36 23.40 -8.38
N LEU A 286 15.08 23.04 -8.56
CA LEU A 286 14.21 23.63 -9.60
C LEU A 286 14.07 25.15 -9.43
N LYS A 287 13.92 25.62 -8.19
CA LYS A 287 13.91 27.06 -7.88
C LYS A 287 15.26 27.73 -8.19
N LYS A 288 16.38 27.08 -7.86
CA LYS A 288 17.74 27.58 -8.16
C LYS A 288 18.02 27.69 -9.66
N GLU A 289 17.48 26.77 -10.46
CA GLU A 289 17.57 26.80 -11.93
C GLU A 289 16.73 27.93 -12.55
N GLY A 290 15.85 28.59 -11.79
CA GLY A 290 15.01 29.68 -12.27
C GLY A 290 13.63 29.23 -12.78
N SER A 291 13.17 28.03 -12.44
CA SER A 291 11.82 27.58 -12.81
C SER A 291 10.74 28.47 -12.16
N THR A 292 9.82 28.98 -12.98
CA THR A 292 8.68 29.81 -12.53
C THR A 292 7.42 29.00 -12.20
N HIS A 293 7.44 27.69 -12.48
CA HIS A 293 6.32 26.79 -12.17
C HIS A 293 6.22 26.53 -10.66
N ASN A 294 5.00 26.30 -10.18
CA ASN A 294 4.80 25.85 -8.81
C ASN A 294 5.04 24.34 -8.70
N TRP A 295 6.12 23.96 -8.00
CA TRP A 295 6.50 22.55 -7.76
C TRP A 295 6.17 22.06 -6.35
N GLN A 296 5.35 22.79 -5.57
CA GLN A 296 5.04 22.46 -4.18
C GLN A 296 4.41 21.06 -4.02
N HIS A 297 3.63 20.59 -5.00
CA HIS A 297 3.04 19.25 -5.01
C HIS A 297 4.08 18.13 -4.90
N VAL A 298 5.32 18.34 -5.34
CA VAL A 298 6.39 17.35 -5.19
C VAL A 298 6.74 17.12 -3.71
N ILE A 299 6.63 18.14 -2.87
CA ILE A 299 6.83 18.03 -1.41
C ILE A 299 5.56 17.52 -0.73
N ASP A 300 4.38 18.00 -1.15
CA ASP A 300 3.10 17.63 -0.52
C ASP A 300 2.72 16.16 -0.77
N GLN A 301 3.18 15.58 -1.88
CA GLN A 301 3.02 14.17 -2.19
C GLN A 301 3.92 13.27 -1.32
N ILE A 302 3.39 12.11 -0.94
CA ILE A 302 3.93 11.17 0.04
C ILE A 302 4.43 9.89 -0.63
N GLY A 303 5.47 9.28 -0.04
CA GLY A 303 5.95 7.95 -0.38
C GLY A 303 6.81 7.89 -1.64
N MET A 304 6.90 6.69 -2.24
CA MET A 304 7.93 6.39 -3.25
C MET A 304 7.73 7.07 -4.60
N PHE A 305 6.49 7.41 -4.96
CA PHE A 305 6.14 7.92 -6.28
C PHE A 305 5.69 9.37 -6.24
N CYS A 306 5.96 10.10 -7.30
CA CYS A 306 5.55 11.47 -7.49
C CYS A 306 4.92 11.62 -8.88
N PHE A 307 3.71 12.15 -8.95
CA PHE A 307 3.13 12.63 -10.20
C PHE A 307 3.60 14.05 -10.44
N THR A 308 4.51 14.22 -11.40
CA THR A 308 5.19 15.50 -11.63
C THR A 308 4.30 16.53 -12.32
N GLY A 309 3.28 16.08 -13.07
CA GLY A 309 2.49 16.94 -13.96
C GLY A 309 3.14 17.18 -15.33
N LEU A 310 4.32 16.58 -15.59
CA LEU A 310 4.97 16.64 -16.89
C LEU A 310 4.11 15.95 -17.96
N LYS A 311 4.02 16.59 -19.12
CA LYS A 311 3.28 16.08 -20.27
C LYS A 311 4.08 15.00 -21.02
N PRO A 312 3.43 14.11 -21.79
CA PRO A 312 4.12 13.04 -22.52
C PRO A 312 5.28 13.51 -23.39
N GLU A 313 5.13 14.66 -24.06
CA GLU A 313 6.18 15.28 -24.89
C GLU A 313 7.39 15.74 -24.08
N GLN A 314 7.17 16.27 -22.87
CA GLN A 314 8.26 16.69 -21.97
C GLN A 314 9.00 15.46 -21.42
N VAL A 315 8.27 14.39 -21.09
CA VAL A 315 8.85 13.10 -20.70
C VAL A 315 9.70 12.51 -21.82
N GLU A 316 9.27 12.65 -23.08
CA GLU A 316 10.02 12.20 -24.23
C GLU A 316 11.32 12.99 -24.44
N SER A 317 11.29 14.32 -24.32
CA SER A 317 12.50 15.15 -24.33
C SER A 317 13.45 14.80 -23.18
N LEU A 318 12.94 14.60 -21.96
CA LEU A 318 13.76 14.14 -20.82
C LEU A 318 14.50 12.83 -21.13
N THR A 319 13.83 11.90 -21.81
CA THR A 319 14.44 10.63 -22.20
C THR A 319 15.50 10.83 -23.29
N LYS A 320 15.16 11.55 -24.36
CA LYS A 320 16.02 11.69 -25.56
C LYS A 320 17.24 12.58 -25.33
N GLU A 321 17.06 13.68 -24.62
CA GLU A 321 18.07 14.74 -24.50
C GLU A 321 18.89 14.60 -23.21
N PHE A 322 18.29 14.06 -22.15
CA PHE A 322 18.89 14.00 -20.81
C PHE A 322 19.04 12.57 -20.27
N SER A 323 18.61 11.54 -21.00
CA SER A 323 18.63 10.14 -20.52
C SER A 323 17.93 9.95 -19.17
N VAL A 324 16.90 10.75 -18.89
CA VAL A 324 16.07 10.64 -17.69
C VAL A 324 14.81 9.85 -18.04
N TYR A 325 14.75 8.59 -17.58
CA TYR A 325 13.66 7.67 -17.88
C TYR A 325 12.56 7.72 -16.81
N MET A 326 11.33 7.96 -17.25
CA MET A 326 10.13 7.91 -16.42
C MET A 326 8.93 7.42 -17.24
N THR A 327 7.79 7.13 -16.61
CA THR A 327 6.61 6.71 -17.36
C THR A 327 5.93 7.91 -18.03
N LYS A 328 5.30 7.68 -19.19
CA LYS A 328 4.68 8.73 -20.03
C LYS A 328 3.55 9.51 -19.34
N ASP A 329 3.04 9.01 -18.22
CA ASP A 329 2.06 9.66 -17.35
C ASP A 329 2.70 10.69 -16.39
N GLY A 330 4.00 10.97 -16.52
CA GLY A 330 4.71 11.93 -15.69
C GLY A 330 5.04 11.41 -14.28
N ARG A 331 4.86 10.11 -14.02
CA ARG A 331 5.23 9.50 -12.74
C ARG A 331 6.73 9.25 -12.65
N ILE A 332 7.35 9.76 -11.59
CA ILE A 332 8.72 9.40 -11.21
C ILE A 332 8.74 8.51 -9.97
N SER A 333 9.77 7.68 -9.87
CA SER A 333 10.14 7.01 -8.63
C SER A 333 11.18 7.87 -7.90
N VAL A 334 10.80 8.51 -6.80
CA VAL A 334 11.71 9.31 -5.98
C VAL A 334 12.81 8.44 -5.37
N ALA A 335 12.59 7.13 -5.29
CA ALA A 335 13.62 6.18 -4.89
C ALA A 335 14.87 6.19 -5.80
N GLY A 336 14.73 6.55 -7.08
CA GLY A 336 15.84 6.68 -8.03
C GLY A 336 16.61 8.00 -7.94
N VAL A 337 16.10 8.96 -7.17
CA VAL A 337 16.74 10.27 -6.96
C VAL A 337 17.74 10.15 -5.81
N THR A 338 18.94 10.68 -6.01
CA THR A 338 20.06 10.68 -5.06
C THR A 338 20.63 12.08 -4.93
N SER A 339 21.37 12.34 -3.85
CA SER A 339 22.10 13.61 -3.67
C SER A 339 23.07 13.92 -4.82
N GLY A 340 23.59 12.89 -5.50
CA GLY A 340 24.48 13.04 -6.65
C GLY A 340 23.77 13.34 -7.97
N ASN A 341 22.47 13.04 -8.13
CA ASN A 341 21.75 13.23 -9.39
C ASN A 341 20.59 14.25 -9.34
N VAL A 342 20.15 14.66 -8.14
CA VAL A 342 18.97 15.53 -7.99
C VAL A 342 19.13 16.90 -8.65
N GLY A 343 20.35 17.46 -8.65
CA GLY A 343 20.65 18.71 -9.37
C GLY A 343 20.51 18.54 -10.88
N TYR A 344 21.06 17.46 -11.45
CA TYR A 344 20.92 17.15 -12.87
C TYR A 344 19.46 16.93 -13.27
N LEU A 345 18.69 16.21 -12.45
CA LEU A 345 17.26 16.01 -12.68
C LEU A 345 16.50 17.33 -12.67
N ALA A 346 16.75 18.21 -11.70
CA ALA A 346 16.13 19.53 -11.63
C ALA A 346 16.45 20.37 -12.87
N HIS A 347 17.72 20.39 -13.28
CA HIS A 347 18.15 21.07 -14.51
C HIS A 347 17.40 20.54 -15.73
N ALA A 348 17.38 19.22 -15.94
CA ALA A 348 16.70 18.59 -17.07
C ALA A 348 15.20 18.92 -17.10
N ILE A 349 14.52 18.83 -15.94
CA ILE A 349 13.10 19.20 -15.80
C ILE A 349 12.89 20.68 -16.15
N HIS A 350 13.76 21.57 -15.67
CA HIS A 350 13.68 22.98 -16.01
C HIS A 350 13.83 23.21 -17.52
N GLN A 351 14.81 22.57 -18.18
CA GLN A 351 15.02 22.73 -19.63
C GLN A 351 13.80 22.37 -20.47
N VAL A 352 13.04 21.33 -20.08
CA VAL A 352 11.85 20.88 -20.83
C VAL A 352 10.55 21.58 -20.41
N THR A 353 10.59 22.47 -19.41
CA THR A 353 9.40 23.16 -18.87
C THR A 353 9.47 24.69 -18.93
N LYS A 354 10.65 25.27 -19.18
CA LYS A 354 10.87 26.72 -19.20
C LYS A 354 10.17 27.46 -20.34
#